data_AF-A0A0Q1AAT9-F1
#
_entry.id   AF-A0A0Q1AAT9-F1
#
_cell.length_a   1.000
_cell.length_b   1.000
_cell.length_c   1.000
_cell.angle_alpha   90.00
_cell.angle_beta   90.00
_cell.angle_gamma   90.00
#
_symmetry.space_group_name_H-M   'P 1'
#
loop_
_entity.id
_entity.type
_entity.pdbx_description
1 polymer ?
#
loop_
_entity_poly.entity_id
_entity_poly.type
_entity_poly.pdbx_seq_one_letter_code
_entity_poly.pdbx_strand_id
1 'polypeptide(L)'
;MFHDHATPLVIAYLIALGGWLLANRVFPGIWQSKSDEVIAKPRVEFGYALLGVIGILVMGMLWTKGIRIPESGMFASISGALNQILIFMPIILVMVIRRQSWDTAWIPKDRIWIRILVGLILASLAVTTYSILRVGADSPWTIIVRIWRYEHLDKIVQVFLEDLTIAILFIRLAKIIGHAWATVVVACLFAAGHIPVMVSQGTTWLELYGLLRDAGLGVAVILILQKSRDFIWFWFIHFCMDMTQFNGISGVG
;
A
#
# COMPACT_ATOMS: atom_id res chain seq x y z
N MET A 1 -14.08 17.23 15.50
CA MET A 1 -13.20 17.40 14.33
C MET A 1 -11.78 17.59 14.83
N PHE A 2 -10.78 17.10 14.12
CA PHE A 2 -9.38 17.06 14.54
C PHE A 2 -8.51 18.06 13.75
N HIS A 3 -7.55 18.67 14.44
CA HIS A 3 -6.61 19.64 13.87
C HIS A 3 -5.33 18.99 13.32
N ASP A 4 -5.03 17.75 13.69
CA ASP A 4 -3.95 16.96 13.12
C ASP A 4 -4.44 16.12 11.93
N HIS A 5 -3.50 15.70 11.09
CA HIS A 5 -3.77 14.83 9.94
C HIS A 5 -3.92 13.35 10.33
N ALA A 6 -3.10 12.89 11.29
CA ALA A 6 -2.95 11.49 11.61
C ALA A 6 -4.20 10.83 12.20
N THR A 7 -4.89 11.53 13.11
CA THR A 7 -6.06 10.96 13.80
C THR A 7 -7.22 10.70 12.82
N PRO A 8 -7.64 11.66 11.97
CA PRO A 8 -8.61 11.40 10.90
C PRO A 8 -8.18 10.27 9.96
N LEU A 9 -6.90 10.20 9.59
CA LEU A 9 -6.36 9.19 8.69
C LEU A 9 -6.54 7.78 9.28
N VAL A 10 -6.11 7.57 10.52
CA VAL A 10 -6.25 6.28 11.21
C VAL A 10 -7.71 5.88 11.34
N ILE A 11 -8.59 6.81 11.75
CA ILE A 11 -10.02 6.51 11.88
C ILE A 11 -10.61 6.12 10.52
N ALA A 12 -10.27 6.84 9.44
CA ALA A 12 -10.73 6.53 8.10
C ALA A 12 -10.30 5.13 7.64
N TYR A 13 -9.04 4.73 7.88
CA TYR A 13 -8.59 3.37 7.63
C TYR A 13 -9.39 2.34 8.45
N LEU A 14 -9.56 2.55 9.75
CA LEU A 14 -10.30 1.63 10.61
C LEU A 14 -11.77 1.47 10.17
N ILE A 15 -12.42 2.55 9.72
CA ILE A 15 -13.77 2.49 9.14
C ILE A 15 -13.77 1.65 7.86
N ALA A 16 -12.79 1.84 6.97
CA ALA A 16 -12.70 1.06 5.74
C ALA A 16 -12.46 -0.44 6.01
N LEU A 17 -11.59 -0.77 6.96
CA LEU A 17 -11.35 -2.14 7.40
C LEU A 17 -12.61 -2.76 8.05
N GLY A 18 -13.32 -2.00 8.88
CA GLY A 18 -14.60 -2.41 9.45
C GLY A 18 -15.68 -2.63 8.38
N GLY A 19 -15.72 -1.75 7.37
CA GLY A 19 -16.58 -1.89 6.20
C GLY A 19 -16.28 -3.15 5.39
N TRP A 20 -15.00 -3.48 5.22
CA TRP A 20 -14.61 -4.76 4.61
C TRP A 20 -15.06 -5.96 5.43
N LEU A 21 -14.88 -5.94 6.76
CA LEU A 21 -15.32 -7.02 7.64
C LEU A 21 -16.84 -7.26 7.54
N LEU A 22 -17.63 -6.19 7.47
CA LEU A 22 -19.06 -6.25 7.24
C LEU A 22 -19.38 -6.83 5.86
N ALA A 23 -18.74 -6.34 4.79
CA ALA A 23 -18.93 -6.84 3.43
C ALA A 23 -18.60 -8.33 3.34
N ASN A 24 -17.50 -8.79 3.94
CA ASN A 24 -17.12 -10.20 3.97
C ASN A 24 -18.12 -11.05 4.76
N ARG A 25 -18.74 -10.51 5.82
CA ARG A 25 -19.78 -11.21 6.58
C ARG A 25 -21.09 -11.34 5.78
N VAL A 26 -21.47 -10.31 5.05
CA VAL A 26 -22.70 -10.28 4.23
C VAL A 26 -22.54 -11.09 2.94
N PHE A 27 -21.34 -11.07 2.35
CA PHE A 27 -21.05 -11.72 1.07
C PHE A 27 -19.86 -12.71 1.19
N PRO A 28 -19.98 -13.79 1.99
CA PRO A 28 -18.87 -14.69 2.30
C PRO A 28 -18.30 -15.43 1.07
N GLY A 29 -19.05 -15.48 -0.04
CA GLY A 29 -18.60 -16.09 -1.29
C GLY A 29 -17.59 -15.25 -2.09
N ILE A 30 -17.44 -13.95 -1.81
CA ILE A 30 -16.58 -13.07 -2.62
C ILE A 30 -15.09 -13.35 -2.36
N TRP A 31 -14.69 -13.45 -1.08
CA TRP A 31 -13.30 -13.65 -0.66
C TRP A 31 -12.94 -15.11 -0.36
N GLN A 32 -13.58 -16.08 -1.02
CA GLN A 32 -13.17 -17.48 -0.89
C GLN A 32 -11.74 -17.66 -1.40
N SER A 33 -10.80 -17.91 -0.48
CA SER A 33 -9.42 -18.22 -0.82
C SER A 33 -9.28 -19.70 -1.16
N LYS A 34 -8.48 -20.00 -2.19
CA LYS A 34 -7.95 -21.35 -2.43
C LYS A 34 -6.88 -21.68 -1.37
N SER A 35 -6.55 -22.97 -1.27
CA SER A 35 -5.59 -23.49 -0.29
C SER A 35 -4.22 -22.81 -0.41
N ASP A 36 -3.49 -22.80 0.69
CA ASP A 36 -2.13 -22.30 0.76
C ASP A 36 -1.24 -22.92 -0.32
N GLU A 37 -0.71 -22.08 -1.20
CA GLU A 37 0.30 -22.52 -2.14
C GLU A 37 1.56 -22.94 -1.37
N VAL A 38 2.11 -24.10 -1.73
CA VAL A 38 3.23 -24.71 -1.03
C VAL A 38 4.53 -24.11 -1.57
N ILE A 39 5.18 -23.28 -0.75
CA ILE A 39 6.53 -22.79 -1.03
C ILE A 39 7.52 -23.87 -0.57
N ALA A 40 8.12 -24.59 -1.53
CA ALA A 40 8.98 -25.74 -1.24
C ALA A 40 10.24 -25.41 -0.41
N LYS A 41 10.83 -24.22 -0.60
CA LYS A 41 12.05 -23.77 0.12
C LYS A 41 11.87 -22.38 0.73
N PRO A 42 11.05 -22.21 1.80
CA PRO A 42 10.65 -20.91 2.31
C PRO A 42 11.81 -19.95 2.60
N ARG A 43 12.88 -20.45 3.24
CA ARG A 43 14.08 -19.66 3.58
C ARG A 43 14.80 -19.11 2.35
N VAL A 44 14.92 -19.93 1.31
CA VAL A 44 15.59 -19.54 0.07
C VAL A 44 14.73 -18.53 -0.70
N GLU A 45 13.42 -18.77 -0.79
CA GLU A 45 12.51 -17.85 -1.47
C GLU A 45 12.38 -16.50 -0.75
N PHE A 46 12.43 -16.49 0.59
CA PHE A 46 12.54 -15.26 1.35
C PHE A 46 13.87 -14.54 1.12
N GLY A 47 14.99 -15.27 1.03
CA GLY A 47 16.28 -14.70 0.66
C GLY A 47 16.23 -13.97 -0.68
N TYR A 48 15.60 -14.56 -1.70
CA TYR A 48 15.38 -13.88 -2.98
C TYR A 48 14.46 -12.67 -2.86
N ALA A 49 13.37 -12.75 -2.09
CA ALA A 49 12.50 -11.60 -1.86
C ALA A 49 13.26 -10.44 -1.18
N LEU A 50 14.11 -10.74 -0.20
CA LEU A 50 14.95 -9.73 0.45
C LEU A 50 15.95 -9.10 -0.53
N LEU A 51 16.56 -9.89 -1.41
CA LEU A 51 17.40 -9.35 -2.50
C LEU A 51 16.60 -8.44 -3.45
N GLY A 52 15.34 -8.81 -3.75
CA GLY A 52 14.42 -7.97 -4.49
C GLY A 52 14.19 -6.62 -3.80
N VAL A 53 13.88 -6.62 -2.50
CA VAL A 53 13.69 -5.40 -1.69
C VAL A 53 14.97 -4.54 -1.68
N ILE A 54 16.15 -5.15 -1.50
CA ILE A 54 17.42 -4.42 -1.60
C ILE A 54 17.58 -3.79 -2.99
N GLY A 55 17.22 -4.52 -4.05
CA GLY A 55 17.18 -3.99 -5.41
C GLY A 55 16.26 -2.78 -5.55
N ILE A 56 15.05 -2.81 -4.97
CA ILE A 56 14.12 -1.67 -4.95
C ILE A 56 14.77 -0.45 -4.30
N LEU A 57 15.40 -0.62 -3.14
CA LEU A 57 16.08 0.46 -2.42
C LEU A 57 17.24 1.05 -3.26
N VAL A 58 18.05 0.20 -3.88
CA VAL A 58 19.14 0.64 -4.77
C VAL A 58 18.58 1.42 -5.95
N MET A 59 17.52 0.93 -6.61
CA MET A 59 16.89 1.63 -7.73
C MET A 59 16.27 2.96 -7.31
N GLY A 60 15.63 3.01 -6.14
CA GLY A 60 15.11 4.25 -5.55
C GLY A 60 16.22 5.27 -5.27
N MET A 61 17.37 4.83 -4.77
CA MET A 61 18.54 5.70 -4.56
C MET A 61 19.15 6.19 -5.89
N LEU A 62 19.14 5.38 -6.95
CA LEU A 62 19.56 5.83 -8.27
C LEU A 62 18.59 6.88 -8.82
N TRP A 63 17.29 6.66 -8.63
CA TRP A 63 16.25 7.62 -9.03
C TRP A 63 16.41 8.96 -8.32
N THR A 64 16.67 9.00 -7.01
CA THR A 64 16.92 10.25 -6.26
C THR A 64 18.20 10.97 -6.69
N LYS A 65 19.17 10.26 -7.26
CA LYS A 65 20.38 10.84 -7.88
C LYS A 65 20.17 11.31 -9.32
N GLY A 66 18.93 11.27 -9.83
CA GLY A 66 18.58 11.71 -11.18
C GLY A 66 18.78 10.66 -12.26
N ILE A 67 19.12 9.41 -11.91
CA ILE A 67 19.18 8.29 -12.86
C ILE A 67 17.77 7.73 -13.02
N ARG A 68 16.98 8.39 -13.88
CA ARG A 68 15.57 8.09 -14.11
C ARG A 68 15.14 8.51 -15.52
N ILE A 69 14.01 8.00 -15.99
CA ILE A 69 13.36 8.51 -17.20
C ILE A 69 12.94 9.96 -16.93
N PRO A 70 13.24 10.93 -17.82
CA PRO A 70 12.86 12.32 -17.62
C PRO A 70 11.34 12.51 -17.51
N GLU A 71 10.91 13.19 -16.45
CA GLU A 71 9.50 13.46 -16.15
C GLU A 71 9.11 14.89 -16.60
N SER A 72 9.17 15.16 -17.91
CA SER A 72 8.91 16.50 -18.47
C SER A 72 7.83 16.51 -19.56
N GLY A 73 7.04 17.58 -19.61
CA GLY A 73 6.03 17.80 -20.65
C GLY A 73 4.75 16.96 -20.47
N MET A 74 4.01 16.75 -21.57
CA MET A 74 2.71 16.06 -21.56
C MET A 74 2.76 14.61 -21.06
N PHE A 75 3.93 13.97 -21.14
CA PHE A 75 4.14 12.56 -20.76
C PHE A 75 4.78 12.39 -19.37
N ALA A 76 4.83 13.45 -18.55
CA ALA A 76 5.47 13.41 -17.23
C ALA A 76 4.88 12.30 -16.33
N SER A 77 3.54 12.21 -16.21
CA SER A 77 2.90 11.19 -15.36
C SER A 77 3.14 9.76 -15.84
N ILE A 78 3.13 9.52 -17.16
CA ILE A 78 3.46 8.20 -17.72
C ILE A 78 4.92 7.85 -17.45
N SER A 79 5.84 8.80 -17.63
CA SER A 79 7.27 8.60 -17.36
C SER A 79 7.51 8.32 -15.88
N GLY A 80 6.81 9.02 -14.99
CA GLY A 80 6.81 8.76 -13.54
C GLY A 80 6.32 7.36 -13.22
N ALA A 81 5.19 6.93 -13.80
CA ALA A 81 4.69 5.56 -13.63
C ALA A 81 5.67 4.49 -14.14
N LEU A 82 6.33 4.72 -15.27
CA LEU A 82 7.38 3.83 -15.78
C LEU A 82 8.58 3.78 -14.83
N ASN A 83 8.99 4.91 -14.25
CA ASN A 83 10.03 4.94 -13.22
C ASN A 83 9.64 4.09 -12.01
N GLN A 84 8.39 4.15 -11.54
CA GLN A 84 7.92 3.32 -10.44
C GLN A 84 7.97 1.83 -10.80
N ILE A 85 7.55 1.45 -12.01
CA ILE A 85 7.68 0.06 -12.50
C ILE A 85 9.15 -0.39 -12.48
N LEU A 86 10.07 0.45 -12.94
CA LEU A 86 11.51 0.14 -12.96
C LEU A 86 12.08 -0.01 -11.54
N ILE A 87 11.66 0.84 -10.60
CA ILE A 87 12.08 0.78 -9.19
C ILE A 87 11.63 -0.54 -8.56
N PHE A 88 10.39 -0.95 -8.79
CA PHE A 88 9.83 -2.19 -8.23
C PHE A 88 10.13 -3.44 -9.06
N MET A 89 10.71 -3.31 -10.25
CA MET A 89 11.04 -4.44 -11.12
C MET A 89 11.88 -5.55 -10.45
N PRO A 90 12.85 -5.27 -9.55
CA PRO A 90 13.64 -6.32 -8.90
C PRO A 90 12.81 -7.39 -8.18
N ILE A 91 11.75 -7.02 -7.45
CA ILE A 91 10.90 -8.01 -6.76
C ILE A 91 10.03 -8.80 -7.74
N ILE A 92 9.57 -8.16 -8.82
CA ILE A 92 8.80 -8.82 -9.88
C ILE A 92 9.68 -9.83 -10.62
N LEU A 93 10.93 -9.46 -10.93
CA LEU A 93 11.90 -10.35 -11.57
C LEU A 93 12.20 -11.58 -10.72
N VAL A 94 12.24 -11.46 -9.40
CA VAL A 94 12.35 -12.62 -8.50
C VAL A 94 11.19 -13.59 -8.75
N MET A 95 9.95 -13.12 -8.81
CA MET A 95 8.81 -14.00 -9.10
C MET A 95 8.91 -14.65 -10.48
N VAL A 96 9.29 -13.89 -11.51
CA VAL A 96 9.41 -14.39 -12.90
C VAL A 96 10.52 -15.43 -13.02
N ILE A 97 11.71 -15.15 -12.50
CA ILE A 97 12.87 -16.06 -12.54
C ILE A 97 12.58 -17.34 -11.76
N ARG A 98 11.93 -17.21 -10.59
CA ARG A 98 11.53 -18.35 -9.76
C ARG A 98 10.26 -19.05 -10.25
N ARG A 99 9.64 -18.55 -11.33
CA ARG A 99 8.40 -19.07 -11.94
C ARG A 99 7.27 -19.23 -10.91
N GLN A 100 7.14 -18.25 -10.01
CA GLN A 100 6.14 -18.27 -8.95
C GLN A 100 4.78 -17.80 -9.47
N SER A 101 3.71 -18.47 -9.04
CA SER A 101 2.34 -18.03 -9.33
C SER A 101 2.04 -16.70 -8.67
N TRP A 102 1.19 -15.89 -9.31
CA TRP A 102 0.61 -14.69 -8.73
C TRP A 102 -0.24 -14.97 -7.48
N ASP A 103 -0.66 -16.22 -7.27
CA ASP A 103 -1.32 -16.65 -6.03
C ASP A 103 -0.40 -16.49 -4.81
N THR A 104 0.94 -16.54 -5.01
CA THR A 104 1.96 -16.26 -3.97
C THR A 104 2.13 -14.77 -3.65
N ALA A 105 1.24 -13.91 -4.14
CA ALA A 105 1.25 -12.46 -3.94
C ALA A 105 -0.12 -11.89 -3.59
N TRP A 106 -1.06 -12.72 -3.10
CA TRP A 106 -2.44 -12.31 -2.76
C TRP A 106 -3.16 -11.58 -3.91
N ILE A 107 -2.89 -11.98 -5.16
CA ILE A 107 -3.67 -11.50 -6.30
C ILE A 107 -4.86 -12.45 -6.52
N PRO A 108 -6.11 -11.99 -6.37
CA PRO A 108 -7.27 -12.83 -6.62
C PRO A 108 -7.43 -13.11 -8.11
N LYS A 109 -7.74 -14.36 -8.45
CA LYS A 109 -8.11 -14.77 -9.81
C LYS A 109 -9.61 -14.67 -10.07
N ASP A 110 -10.41 -14.81 -9.02
CA ASP A 110 -11.86 -14.93 -9.11
C ASP A 110 -12.56 -13.64 -8.63
N ARG A 111 -13.57 -13.20 -9.38
CA ARG A 111 -14.44 -12.05 -9.05
C ARG A 111 -13.67 -10.73 -8.82
N ILE A 112 -12.56 -10.52 -9.54
CA ILE A 112 -11.70 -9.34 -9.42
C ILE A 112 -12.49 -8.03 -9.55
N TRP A 113 -13.43 -7.95 -10.50
CA TRP A 113 -14.26 -6.76 -10.71
C TRP A 113 -15.12 -6.38 -9.50
N ILE A 114 -15.68 -7.38 -8.80
CA ILE A 114 -16.47 -7.13 -7.58
C ILE A 114 -15.56 -6.65 -6.45
N ARG A 115 -14.38 -7.24 -6.31
CA ARG A 115 -13.38 -6.85 -5.31
C ARG A 115 -12.86 -5.42 -5.56
N ILE A 116 -12.64 -5.05 -6.82
CA ILE A 116 -12.33 -3.67 -7.24
C ILE A 116 -13.48 -2.72 -6.86
N LEU A 117 -14.72 -3.06 -7.19
CA LEU A 117 -15.88 -2.23 -6.86
C LEU A 117 -16.02 -2.02 -5.34
N VAL A 118 -15.86 -3.08 -4.54
CA VAL A 118 -15.86 -2.98 -3.08
C VAL A 118 -14.71 -2.09 -2.60
N GLY A 119 -13.50 -2.25 -3.14
CA GLY A 119 -12.36 -1.40 -2.83
C GLY A 119 -12.63 0.08 -3.08
N LEU A 120 -13.19 0.41 -4.24
CA LEU A 120 -13.57 1.79 -4.60
C LEU A 120 -14.65 2.37 -3.66
N ILE A 121 -15.65 1.58 -3.28
CA ILE A 121 -16.69 2.00 -2.32
C ILE A 121 -16.06 2.28 -0.95
N LEU A 122 -15.21 1.38 -0.45
CA LEU A 122 -14.55 1.54 0.84
C LEU A 122 -13.54 2.69 0.84
N ALA A 123 -12.83 2.91 -0.26
CA ALA A 123 -11.94 4.06 -0.42
C ALA A 123 -12.73 5.37 -0.39
N SER A 124 -13.89 5.43 -1.07
CA SER A 124 -14.77 6.61 -1.04
C SER A 124 -15.31 6.87 0.36
N LEU A 125 -15.67 5.81 1.10
CA LEU A 125 -16.08 5.90 2.51
C LEU A 125 -14.95 6.42 3.41
N ALA A 126 -13.71 5.95 3.18
CA ALA A 126 -12.53 6.38 3.92
C ALA A 126 -12.24 7.88 3.68
N VAL A 127 -12.24 8.33 2.42
CA VAL A 127 -12.07 9.75 2.07
C VAL A 127 -13.19 10.61 2.66
N THR A 128 -14.44 10.13 2.63
CA THR A 128 -15.58 10.83 3.24
C THR A 128 -15.39 10.97 4.75
N THR A 129 -14.97 9.89 5.42
CA THR A 129 -14.68 9.90 6.85
C THR A 129 -13.57 10.91 7.17
N TYR A 130 -12.47 10.86 6.42
CA TYR A 130 -11.35 11.79 6.58
C TYR A 130 -11.81 13.24 6.44
N SER A 131 -12.53 13.56 5.37
CA SER A 131 -13.05 14.91 5.08
C SER A 131 -13.95 15.45 6.20
N ILE A 132 -14.84 14.63 6.74
CA ILE A 132 -15.73 15.04 7.85
C ILE A 132 -14.96 15.27 9.15
N LEU A 133 -13.94 14.45 9.42
CA LEU A 133 -13.22 14.49 10.68
C LEU A 133 -12.10 15.52 10.71
N ARG A 134 -11.47 15.83 9.57
CA ARG A 134 -10.33 16.75 9.47
C ARG A 134 -10.80 18.20 9.34
N VAL A 135 -10.45 19.03 10.32
CA VAL A 135 -10.71 20.48 10.23
C VAL A 135 -10.01 21.07 9.01
N GLY A 136 -10.76 21.80 8.19
CA GLY A 136 -10.26 22.46 6.99
C GLY A 136 -10.16 21.57 5.76
N ALA A 137 -10.54 20.29 5.85
CA ALA A 137 -10.60 19.43 4.67
C ALA A 137 -11.66 19.92 3.68
N ASP A 138 -11.34 19.77 2.38
CA ASP A 138 -12.30 20.00 1.31
C ASP A 138 -13.46 18.98 1.40
N SER A 139 -14.54 19.23 0.66
CA SER A 139 -15.65 18.28 0.58
C SER A 139 -15.19 16.93 0.01
N PRO A 140 -15.82 15.80 0.42
CA PRO A 140 -15.38 14.47 -0.02
C PRO A 140 -15.28 14.32 -1.53
N TRP A 141 -16.27 14.87 -2.26
CA TRP A 141 -16.31 14.81 -3.71
C TRP A 141 -15.13 15.54 -4.37
N THR A 142 -14.79 16.72 -3.87
CA THR A 142 -13.64 17.50 -4.37
C THR A 142 -12.34 16.74 -4.15
N ILE A 143 -12.16 16.12 -2.98
CA ILE A 143 -10.97 15.30 -2.69
C ILE A 143 -10.91 14.10 -3.64
N ILE A 144 -12.00 13.34 -3.81
CA ILE A 144 -12.05 12.17 -4.71
C ILE A 144 -11.68 12.57 -6.14
N VAL A 145 -12.31 13.62 -6.68
CA VAL A 145 -12.03 14.10 -8.05
C VAL A 145 -10.56 14.52 -8.20
N ARG A 146 -9.96 15.11 -7.16
CA ARG A 146 -8.55 15.51 -7.17
C ARG A 146 -7.61 14.30 -7.10
N ILE A 147 -7.92 13.32 -6.26
CA ILE A 147 -7.12 12.09 -6.10
C ILE A 147 -7.01 11.34 -7.44
N TRP A 148 -8.11 11.21 -8.17
CA TRP A 148 -8.20 10.41 -9.40
C TRP A 148 -7.77 11.13 -10.68
N ARG A 149 -7.04 12.25 -10.58
CA ARG A 149 -6.53 12.93 -11.77
C ARG A 149 -5.31 12.22 -12.37
N TYR A 150 -5.11 12.42 -13.67
CA TYR A 150 -4.04 11.80 -14.44
C TYR A 150 -2.63 12.19 -13.96
N GLU A 151 -2.48 13.36 -13.34
CA GLU A 151 -1.23 13.83 -12.74
C GLU A 151 -0.72 12.90 -11.63
N HIS A 152 -1.57 12.05 -11.07
CA HIS A 152 -1.25 11.12 -9.99
C HIS A 152 -0.99 9.69 -10.46
N LEU A 153 -0.87 9.46 -11.77
CA LEU A 153 -0.68 8.12 -12.33
C LEU A 153 0.58 7.42 -11.76
N ASP A 154 1.65 8.17 -11.50
CA ASP A 154 2.86 7.63 -10.86
C ASP A 154 2.55 7.12 -9.45
N LYS A 155 1.76 7.85 -8.66
CA LYS A 155 1.35 7.46 -7.30
C LYS A 155 0.43 6.25 -7.29
N ILE A 156 -0.51 6.18 -8.23
CA ILE A 156 -1.39 5.02 -8.42
C ILE A 156 -0.54 3.74 -8.59
N VAL A 157 0.46 3.81 -9.49
CA VAL A 157 1.35 2.69 -9.78
C VAL A 157 2.30 2.38 -8.63
N GLN A 158 2.86 3.42 -7.99
CA GLN A 158 3.74 3.28 -6.82
C GLN A 158 3.04 2.50 -5.70
N VAL A 159 1.87 2.96 -5.25
CA VAL A 159 1.14 2.34 -4.13
C VAL A 159 0.70 0.92 -4.48
N PHE A 160 0.33 0.66 -5.74
CA PHE A 160 0.01 -0.70 -6.19
C PHE A 160 1.20 -1.65 -6.04
N LEU A 161 2.38 -1.22 -6.49
CA LEU A 161 3.59 -2.02 -6.47
C LEU A 161 4.14 -2.18 -5.05
N GLU A 162 3.91 -1.20 -4.18
CA GLU A 162 4.19 -1.28 -2.76
C GLU A 162 3.34 -2.36 -2.07
N ASP A 163 2.02 -2.33 -2.23
CA ASP A 163 1.11 -3.35 -1.67
C ASP A 163 1.43 -4.75 -2.19
N LEU A 164 1.75 -4.87 -3.47
CA LEU A 164 2.19 -6.12 -4.08
C LEU A 164 3.49 -6.62 -3.44
N THR A 165 4.47 -5.73 -3.23
CA THR A 165 5.75 -6.07 -2.59
C THR A 165 5.56 -6.54 -1.16
N ILE A 166 4.70 -5.86 -0.39
CA ILE A 166 4.33 -6.22 0.98
C ILE A 166 3.69 -7.62 0.99
N ALA A 167 2.76 -7.91 0.09
CA ALA A 167 2.11 -9.22 -0.01
C ALA A 167 3.14 -10.33 -0.33
N ILE A 168 4.03 -10.10 -1.30
CA ILE A 168 5.11 -11.03 -1.67
C ILE A 168 6.01 -11.33 -0.47
N LEU A 169 6.47 -10.28 0.22
CA LEU A 169 7.38 -10.40 1.36
C LEU A 169 6.70 -11.11 2.52
N PHE A 170 5.46 -10.72 2.84
CA PHE A 170 4.67 -11.29 3.92
C PHE A 170 4.49 -12.79 3.74
N ILE A 171 4.02 -13.25 2.57
CA ILE A 171 3.74 -14.67 2.34
C ILE A 171 5.00 -15.51 2.54
N ARG A 172 6.15 -15.05 2.05
CA ARG A 172 7.42 -15.78 2.16
C ARG A 172 7.93 -15.78 3.60
N LEU A 173 7.85 -14.65 4.30
CA LEU A 173 8.26 -14.55 5.70
C LEU A 173 7.35 -15.38 6.63
N ALA A 174 6.04 -15.37 6.39
CA ALA A 174 5.06 -16.13 7.16
C ALA A 174 5.31 -17.64 7.10
N LYS A 175 5.85 -18.16 5.98
CA LYS A 175 6.27 -19.56 5.87
C LYS A 175 7.53 -19.92 6.67
N ILE A 176 8.25 -18.93 7.21
CA ILE A 176 9.45 -19.15 8.03
C ILE A 176 9.14 -18.97 9.52
N ILE A 177 8.50 -17.85 9.88
CA ILE A 177 8.33 -17.43 11.28
C ILE A 177 6.87 -17.44 11.75
N GLY A 178 5.94 -17.86 10.89
CA GLY A 178 4.51 -17.85 11.16
C GLY A 178 3.84 -16.51 10.87
N HIS A 179 2.53 -16.55 10.69
CA HIS A 179 1.69 -15.40 10.30
C HIS A 179 1.74 -14.25 11.31
N ALA A 180 1.67 -14.55 12.61
CA ALA A 180 1.66 -13.54 13.66
C ALA A 180 2.94 -12.69 13.65
N TRP A 181 4.11 -13.34 13.66
CA TRP A 181 5.38 -12.62 13.64
C TRP A 181 5.67 -11.95 12.30
N ALA A 182 5.33 -12.58 11.18
CA ALA A 182 5.45 -11.95 9.87
C ALA A 182 4.62 -10.66 9.77
N THR A 183 3.43 -10.63 10.40
CA THR A 183 2.58 -9.43 10.46
C THR A 183 3.31 -8.27 11.13
N VAL A 184 3.85 -8.51 12.32
CA VAL A 184 4.57 -7.50 13.10
C VAL A 184 5.81 -7.03 12.34
N VAL A 185 6.62 -7.97 11.84
CA VAL A 185 7.87 -7.64 11.14
C VAL A 185 7.61 -6.84 9.87
N VAL A 186 6.66 -7.25 9.03
CA VAL A 186 6.36 -6.54 7.79
C VAL A 186 5.76 -5.15 8.07
N ALA A 187 4.87 -5.03 9.06
CA ALA A 187 4.34 -3.72 9.46
C ALA A 187 5.44 -2.77 9.96
N CYS A 188 6.38 -3.27 10.77
CA CYS A 188 7.53 -2.49 11.23
C CYS A 188 8.46 -2.11 10.07
N LEU A 189 8.71 -3.01 9.12
CA LEU A 189 9.53 -2.71 7.95
C LEU A 189 8.89 -1.65 7.05
N PHE A 190 7.56 -1.71 6.85
CA PHE A 190 6.81 -0.70 6.13
C PHE A 190 6.94 0.68 6.78
N ALA A 191 6.70 0.77 8.09
CA ALA A 191 6.90 2.02 8.83
C ALA A 191 8.36 2.49 8.73
N ALA A 192 9.33 1.59 8.89
CA ALA A 192 10.75 1.91 8.78
C ALA A 192 11.16 2.42 7.38
N GLY A 193 10.43 2.05 6.32
CA GLY A 193 10.61 2.57 4.97
C GLY A 193 10.49 4.10 4.87
N HIS A 194 9.80 4.73 5.83
CA HIS A 194 9.62 6.19 5.89
C HIS A 194 10.81 6.91 6.57
N ILE A 195 11.65 6.18 7.32
CA ILE A 195 12.76 6.78 8.09
C ILE A 195 13.73 7.58 7.20
N PRO A 196 14.20 7.08 6.03
CA PRO A 196 15.16 7.85 5.23
C PRO A 196 14.63 9.22 4.80
N VAL A 197 13.34 9.28 4.41
CA VAL A 197 12.69 10.53 4.01
C VAL A 197 12.55 11.45 5.21
N MET A 198 12.07 10.94 6.35
CA MET A 198 11.95 11.72 7.59
C MET A 198 13.30 12.31 8.04
N VAL A 199 14.35 11.49 8.05
CA VAL A 199 15.70 11.96 8.40
C VAL A 199 16.18 13.04 7.42
N SER A 200 15.93 12.87 6.12
CA SER A 200 16.32 13.87 5.11
C SER A 200 15.56 15.21 5.24
N GLN A 201 14.36 15.18 5.82
CA GLN A 201 13.52 16.36 6.05
C GLN A 201 13.77 17.03 7.41
N GLY A 202 14.67 16.49 8.24
CA GLY A 202 14.95 17.05 9.57
C GLY A 202 13.82 16.79 10.58
N THR A 203 13.08 15.71 10.40
CA THR A 203 11.95 15.30 11.23
C THR A 203 12.34 15.17 12.72
N THR A 204 11.44 15.62 13.59
CA THR A 204 11.59 15.61 15.04
C THR A 204 11.43 14.20 15.64
N TRP A 205 11.91 14.00 16.87
CA TRP A 205 11.68 12.76 17.63
C TRP A 205 10.20 12.44 17.81
N LEU A 206 9.34 13.47 17.96
CA LEU A 206 7.90 13.28 18.10
C LEU A 206 7.27 12.68 16.83
N GLU A 207 7.70 13.14 15.68
CA GLU A 207 7.24 12.61 14.39
C GLU A 207 7.76 11.18 14.16
N LEU A 208 8.98 10.85 14.63
CA LEU A 208 9.48 9.47 14.63
C LEU A 208 8.62 8.54 15.51
N TYR A 209 8.06 9.02 16.63
CA TYR A 209 7.07 8.24 17.39
C TYR A 209 5.79 7.95 16.58
N GLY A 210 5.50 8.77 15.56
CA GLY A 210 4.44 8.50 14.58
C GLY A 210 4.59 7.15 13.88
N LEU A 211 5.82 6.65 13.72
CA LEU A 211 6.09 5.34 13.12
C LEU A 211 5.50 4.18 13.93
N LEU A 212 5.35 4.33 15.25
CA LEU A 212 4.69 3.31 16.08
C LEU A 212 3.20 3.20 15.74
N ARG A 213 2.56 4.34 15.48
CA ARG A 213 1.16 4.39 15.03
C ARG A 213 1.04 3.78 13.63
N ASP A 214 1.94 4.12 12.72
CA ASP A 214 1.91 3.63 11.35
C ASP A 214 2.18 2.11 11.31
N ALA A 215 3.09 1.60 12.14
CA ALA A 215 3.30 0.16 12.34
C ALA A 215 2.05 -0.51 12.96
N GLY A 216 1.43 0.10 13.98
CA GLY A 216 0.19 -0.41 14.58
C GLY A 216 -0.96 -0.50 13.58
N LEU A 217 -1.11 0.52 12.73
CA LEU A 217 -2.06 0.52 11.62
C LEU A 217 -1.72 -0.56 10.59
N GLY A 218 -0.44 -0.68 10.22
CA GLY A 218 0.06 -1.73 9.33
C GLY A 218 -0.26 -3.14 9.83
N VAL A 219 -0.13 -3.40 11.14
CA VAL A 219 -0.55 -4.66 11.76
C VAL A 219 -2.04 -4.90 11.55
N ALA A 220 -2.89 -3.91 11.83
CA ALA A 220 -4.33 -4.03 11.64
C ALA A 220 -4.69 -4.33 10.18
N VAL A 221 -4.11 -3.60 9.23
CA VAL A 221 -4.27 -3.82 7.79
C VAL A 221 -3.85 -5.23 7.40
N ILE A 222 -2.65 -5.66 7.77
CA ILE A 222 -2.11 -6.96 7.37
C ILE A 222 -2.91 -8.12 7.97
N LEU A 223 -3.48 -7.98 9.17
CA LEU A 223 -4.41 -8.98 9.74
C LEU A 223 -5.68 -9.13 8.89
N ILE A 224 -6.22 -8.02 8.40
CA ILE A 224 -7.40 -8.05 7.52
C ILE A 224 -7.04 -8.62 6.13
N LEU A 225 -5.88 -8.24 5.58
CA LEU A 225 -5.37 -8.77 4.31
C LEU A 225 -5.08 -10.27 4.36
N GLN A 226 -4.62 -10.79 5.51
CA GLN A 226 -4.47 -12.23 5.69
C GLN A 226 -5.81 -12.97 5.60
N LYS A 227 -6.88 -12.36 6.11
CA LYS A 227 -8.23 -12.93 6.05
C LYS A 227 -8.80 -12.88 4.64
N SER A 228 -8.54 -11.80 3.89
CA SER A 228 -9.01 -11.63 2.51
C SER A 228 -8.18 -12.39 1.47
N ARG A 229 -6.88 -12.57 1.77
CA ARG A 229 -5.80 -12.99 0.85
C ARG A 229 -5.84 -12.24 -0.48
N ASP A 230 -6.09 -10.95 -0.36
CA ASP A 230 -6.41 -10.08 -1.48
C ASP A 230 -6.02 -8.65 -1.10
N PHE A 231 -5.00 -8.10 -1.76
CA PHE A 231 -4.61 -6.71 -1.60
C PHE A 231 -5.32 -5.76 -2.58
N ILE A 232 -5.97 -6.27 -3.64
CA ILE A 232 -6.52 -5.44 -4.72
C ILE A 232 -7.61 -4.50 -4.24
N TRP A 233 -8.53 -4.97 -3.37
CA TRP A 233 -9.55 -4.08 -2.80
C TRP A 233 -8.94 -3.04 -1.85
N PHE A 234 -7.86 -3.41 -1.14
CA PHE A 234 -7.21 -2.54 -0.16
C PHE A 234 -6.36 -1.47 -0.82
N TRP A 235 -5.74 -1.78 -1.95
CA TRP A 235 -4.94 -0.83 -2.72
C TRP A 235 -5.67 0.48 -3.02
N PHE A 236 -6.96 0.43 -3.36
CA PHE A 236 -7.77 1.63 -3.54
C PHE A 236 -7.88 2.48 -2.28
N ILE A 237 -8.00 1.84 -1.11
CA ILE A 237 -8.05 2.53 0.18
C ILE A 237 -6.68 3.14 0.46
N HIS A 238 -5.61 2.35 0.35
CA HIS A 238 -4.24 2.79 0.58
C HIS A 238 -3.91 4.03 -0.28
N PHE A 239 -4.12 3.92 -1.59
CA PHE A 239 -3.88 5.00 -2.54
C PHE A 239 -4.68 6.26 -2.19
N CYS A 240 -5.99 6.13 -1.97
CA CYS A 240 -6.82 7.29 -1.64
C CYS A 240 -6.40 7.94 -0.32
N MET A 241 -6.09 7.14 0.70
CA MET A 241 -5.70 7.65 2.02
C MET A 241 -4.34 8.36 1.97
N ASP A 242 -3.35 7.81 1.26
CA ASP A 242 -2.06 8.47 1.04
C ASP A 242 -2.26 9.80 0.31
N MET A 243 -3.09 9.83 -0.73
CA MET A 243 -3.33 11.05 -1.47
C MET A 243 -4.06 12.12 -0.65
N THR A 244 -4.81 11.77 0.41
CA THR A 244 -5.41 12.78 1.31
C THR A 244 -4.37 13.60 2.08
N GLN A 245 -3.13 13.11 2.24
CA GLN A 245 -2.03 13.87 2.83
C GLN A 245 -1.67 15.09 1.99
N PHE A 246 -1.69 14.94 0.67
CA PHE A 246 -1.28 15.96 -0.29
C PHE A 246 -2.46 16.74 -0.87
N ASN A 247 -3.65 16.13 -0.91
CA ASN A 247 -4.80 16.62 -1.66
C ASN A 247 -6.05 16.85 -0.80
N GLY A 248 -5.97 16.70 0.52
CA GLY A 248 -7.12 16.79 1.41
C GLY A 248 -7.60 18.22 1.72
N ILE A 249 -6.75 19.24 1.52
CA ILE A 249 -7.04 20.65 1.84
C ILE A 249 -6.61 21.52 0.65
N SER A 250 -7.50 22.37 0.13
CA SER A 250 -7.12 23.34 -0.91
C SER A 250 -6.21 24.44 -0.35
N GLY A 251 -5.20 24.85 -1.12
CA GLY A 251 -4.32 25.97 -0.76
C GLY A 251 -3.17 25.60 0.19
N VAL A 252 -3.02 24.33 0.54
CA VAL A 252 -1.83 23.78 1.22
C VAL A 252 -1.09 22.96 0.18
N GLY A 253 -0.22 23.60 -0.60
CA GLY A 253 0.57 22.98 -1.67
C GLY A 253 1.78 23.82 -2.02
#